data_AF-A0A7Y6F8C8-F1
#
_entry.id   AF-A0A7Y6F8C8-F1
#
_cell.length_a   1.000
_cell.length_b   1.000
_cell.length_c   1.000
_cell.angle_alpha   90.00
_cell.angle_beta   90.00
_cell.angle_gamma   90.00
#
_symmetry.space_group_name_H-M   'P 1'
#
loop_
_entity.id
_entity.type
_entity.pdbx_description
1 polymer ?
#
loop_
_entity_poly.entity_id
_entity_poly.type
_entity_poly.pdbx_seq_one_letter_code
_entity_poly.pdbx_strand_id
1 'polypeptide(L)'
;MPLATRLREGRDDDWYIRTYGKPPQPSDRTWEPWRGGVFIHYAGSRFSFSPASETDCRKKVASTFADHYPDSGDIKYNFFVCPHGTVYEGRGHQRGEANGGATIALSGGRELGRNTAFYSVQGMLGIPDRPTSVMLASMKKLIHHLRYELPRERRAGGELLPHQAGGWGTDCPGANLLPYAKTGSSIDPEPPAKQGAEAAALNIVSRGSWGARAPKSVVKVPASERRGFVVHYSAGPSSQTVRQIQNYHMDSNGWSDIGYNFLVDTAGRIHEGRGWNNEGAHTSGYNRSHIAVCFIGRDGDATKAVKISIRSLYEKANTVFGRTLSKTYHSALGSTSCPGNELRSWVSSGMPVDGWSDIGDGDGGGGDGTGGVRSVASQQKAVNSLGHTPPLDVDGITRPKTVAGIKWLQTKVGVTADGIWGPDTEAAYRAYTSSGGPGKGMSAVRSIASQQKAVKDLGHTPKLDVDGVFGPRTEAGVEWLQARVGVTADGLWGPDTETAFTRFSDGPNLTVDGDFGPRTIAFTQRAIGVTADGVRGAESKRALQRHLNTWSDAGLTVDGDTGPNTVKALQRHLMLMTGTKLTIDGAWGATTTRALQTALNQGRF
;
A
#
# COMPACT_ATOMS: atom_id res chain seq x y z
N MET A 1 -35.06 3.08 -45.21
CA MET A 1 -36.14 2.47 -44.40
C MET A 1 -36.06 3.05 -42.99
N PRO A 2 -37.20 3.46 -42.38
CA PRO A 2 -37.19 4.38 -41.25
C PRO A 2 -36.83 3.69 -39.92
N LEU A 3 -36.12 4.45 -39.08
CA LEU A 3 -35.83 4.14 -37.68
C LEU A 3 -37.12 4.14 -36.86
N ALA A 4 -37.63 2.97 -36.48
CA ALA A 4 -38.46 2.83 -35.28
C ALA A 4 -38.56 1.37 -34.82
N THR A 5 -38.49 1.20 -33.49
CA THR A 5 -39.09 0.12 -32.70
C THR A 5 -38.25 -1.15 -32.46
N ARG A 6 -37.55 -1.16 -31.31
CA ARG A 6 -37.87 -2.07 -30.19
C ARG A 6 -37.27 -1.49 -28.90
N LEU A 7 -38.14 -0.86 -28.13
CA LEU A 7 -37.98 -0.63 -26.69
C LEU A 7 -38.67 -1.78 -25.95
N ARG A 8 -38.07 -2.16 -24.82
CA ARG A 8 -38.53 -3.04 -23.72
C ARG A 8 -38.58 -4.55 -23.96
N GLU A 9 -37.70 -5.26 -23.24
CA GLU A 9 -38.05 -6.32 -22.26
C GLU A 9 -36.82 -6.64 -21.39
N GLY A 10 -37.05 -7.05 -20.14
CA GLY A 10 -36.17 -6.80 -18.99
C GLY A 10 -34.90 -7.67 -18.83
N ARG A 11 -33.88 -7.05 -18.21
CA ARG A 11 -32.96 -7.54 -17.16
C ARG A 11 -31.90 -6.45 -16.92
N ASP A 12 -31.75 -5.99 -15.68
CA ASP A 12 -30.85 -4.88 -15.29
C ASP A 12 -29.43 -5.36 -14.96
N ASP A 13 -28.87 -6.21 -15.80
CA ASP A 13 -27.45 -6.47 -15.93
C ASP A 13 -27.21 -6.52 -17.44
N ASP A 14 -26.47 -5.58 -18.04
CA ASP A 14 -25.63 -5.85 -19.21
C ASP A 14 -25.06 -4.61 -19.89
N TRP A 15 -23.84 -4.81 -20.36
CA TRP A 15 -23.07 -4.08 -21.35
C TRP A 15 -23.94 -3.62 -22.54
N TYR A 16 -23.77 -2.37 -22.98
CA TYR A 16 -24.45 -1.87 -24.17
C TYR A 16 -23.87 -2.50 -25.46
N ILE A 17 -24.38 -3.66 -25.89
CA ILE A 17 -24.16 -4.17 -27.25
C ILE A 17 -25.28 -3.65 -28.15
N ARG A 18 -24.98 -2.66 -28.99
CA ARG A 18 -25.79 -2.40 -30.20
C ARG A 18 -25.08 -3.05 -31.38
N THR A 19 -25.55 -4.22 -31.80
CA THR A 19 -25.18 -4.81 -33.09
C THR A 19 -25.71 -3.92 -34.22
N TYR A 20 -24.81 -3.24 -34.92
CA TYR A 20 -25.10 -2.65 -36.23
C TYR A 20 -24.88 -3.73 -37.29
N GLY A 21 -25.92 -4.09 -38.05
CA GLY A 21 -25.77 -4.80 -39.33
C GLY A 21 -25.42 -6.29 -39.30
N LYS A 22 -25.44 -6.88 -40.50
CA LYS A 22 -25.53 -8.31 -40.87
C LYS A 22 -24.59 -9.27 -40.10
N PRO A 23 -24.94 -10.58 -39.99
CA PRO A 23 -24.07 -11.58 -39.37
C PRO A 23 -22.69 -11.63 -40.03
N PRO A 24 -21.60 -11.82 -39.25
CA PRO A 24 -20.27 -11.95 -39.81
C PRO A 24 -20.19 -13.16 -40.74
N GLN A 25 -19.40 -13.04 -41.81
CA GLN A 25 -19.09 -14.19 -42.67
C GLN A 25 -18.35 -15.28 -41.85
N PRO A 26 -18.62 -16.58 -42.09
CA PRO A 26 -17.88 -17.66 -41.44
C PRO A 26 -16.38 -17.60 -41.76
N SER A 27 -15.53 -17.91 -40.77
CA SER A 27 -14.10 -18.16 -40.96
C SER A 27 -13.77 -19.56 -40.45
N ASP A 28 -12.92 -20.27 -41.18
CA ASP A 28 -12.40 -21.61 -40.85
C ASP A 28 -11.07 -21.55 -40.08
N ARG A 29 -10.54 -20.36 -39.83
CA ARG A 29 -9.21 -20.17 -39.25
C ARG A 29 -9.24 -20.18 -37.72
N THR A 30 -8.17 -20.70 -37.15
CA THR A 30 -8.02 -20.82 -35.69
C THR A 30 -7.70 -19.46 -35.08
N TRP A 31 -8.48 -19.06 -34.07
CA TRP A 31 -8.31 -17.80 -33.33
C TRP A 31 -7.58 -18.06 -32.00
N GLU A 32 -6.34 -17.59 -31.90
CA GLU A 32 -5.41 -17.86 -30.78
C GLU A 32 -4.87 -16.56 -30.15
N PRO A 33 -5.73 -15.72 -29.55
CA PRO A 33 -5.34 -14.41 -29.02
C PRO A 33 -4.26 -14.49 -27.93
N TRP A 34 -4.16 -15.63 -27.23
CA TRP A 34 -3.19 -15.83 -26.15
C TRP A 34 -1.74 -15.88 -26.66
N ARG A 35 -1.53 -16.14 -27.95
CA ARG A 35 -0.19 -16.15 -28.54
C ARG A 35 0.33 -14.74 -28.81
N GLY A 36 -0.54 -13.78 -29.14
CA GLY A 36 -0.17 -12.42 -29.49
C GLY A 36 -0.53 -11.44 -28.38
N GLY A 37 -1.61 -10.68 -28.59
CA GLY A 37 -2.00 -9.61 -27.67
C GLY A 37 -2.98 -8.60 -28.28
N VAL A 38 -2.63 -7.32 -28.24
CA VAL A 38 -3.51 -6.22 -28.70
C VAL A 38 -2.78 -5.29 -29.68
N PHE A 39 -3.42 -4.98 -30.81
CA PHE A 39 -3.06 -3.87 -31.67
C PHE A 39 -3.87 -2.63 -31.34
N ILE A 40 -3.17 -1.51 -31.14
CA ILE A 40 -3.80 -0.20 -31.06
C ILE A 40 -3.88 0.42 -32.44
N HIS A 41 -5.08 0.81 -32.81
CA HIS A 41 -5.40 1.59 -33.98
C HIS A 41 -5.96 2.94 -33.57
N TYR A 42 -6.02 3.86 -34.52
CA TYR A 42 -6.78 5.10 -34.39
C TYR A 42 -7.74 5.26 -35.56
N ALA A 43 -8.65 6.21 -35.42
CA ALA A 43 -9.58 6.59 -36.47
C ALA A 43 -8.87 7.40 -37.57
N GLY A 44 -7.94 8.29 -37.18
CA GLY A 44 -7.03 9.01 -38.07
C GLY A 44 -7.71 9.99 -39.02
N SER A 45 -7.09 10.24 -40.18
CA SER A 45 -7.58 11.17 -41.20
C SER A 45 -8.93 10.78 -41.84
N ARG A 46 -9.43 9.56 -41.55
CA ARG A 46 -10.81 9.18 -41.89
C ARG A 46 -11.84 10.03 -41.15
N PHE A 47 -11.45 10.72 -40.07
CA PHE A 47 -12.31 11.63 -39.33
C PHE A 47 -11.57 12.95 -39.03
N SER A 48 -12.09 14.06 -39.54
CA SER A 48 -11.50 15.39 -39.36
C SER A 48 -11.48 15.90 -37.92
N PHE A 49 -12.16 15.23 -36.98
CA PHE A 49 -12.21 15.56 -35.56
C PHE A 49 -12.68 14.35 -34.73
N SER A 50 -12.32 14.30 -33.46
CA SER A 50 -12.83 13.31 -32.50
C SER A 50 -14.33 13.52 -32.24
N PRO A 51 -15.13 12.48 -31.96
CA PRO A 51 -16.55 12.64 -31.67
C PRO A 51 -16.79 13.66 -30.56
N ALA A 52 -17.73 14.59 -30.76
CA ALA A 52 -18.08 15.59 -29.75
C ALA A 52 -19.02 15.00 -28.66
N SER A 53 -19.79 13.98 -29.01
CA SER A 53 -20.77 13.34 -28.13
C SER A 53 -20.82 11.81 -28.27
N GLU A 54 -21.42 11.13 -27.29
CA GLU A 54 -21.70 9.69 -27.36
C GLU A 54 -22.59 9.32 -28.56
N THR A 55 -23.50 10.22 -28.95
CA THR A 55 -24.32 10.06 -30.17
C THR A 55 -23.43 10.03 -31.41
N ASP A 56 -22.39 10.86 -31.47
CA ASP A 56 -21.43 10.87 -32.59
C ASP A 56 -20.53 9.65 -32.55
N CYS A 57 -20.11 9.17 -31.36
CA CYS A 57 -19.37 7.92 -31.20
C CYS A 57 -20.17 6.75 -31.82
N ARG A 58 -21.46 6.62 -31.50
CA ARG A 58 -22.35 5.59 -32.09
C ARG A 58 -22.47 5.70 -33.60
N LYS A 59 -22.65 6.91 -34.14
CA LYS A 59 -22.70 7.14 -35.60
C LYS A 59 -21.40 6.71 -36.28
N LYS A 60 -20.24 6.95 -35.64
CA LYS A 60 -18.94 6.54 -36.19
C LYS A 60 -18.74 5.03 -36.17
N VAL A 61 -19.16 4.32 -35.13
CA VAL A 61 -19.17 2.84 -35.14
C VAL A 61 -20.00 2.34 -36.32
N ALA A 62 -21.20 2.88 -36.49
CA ALA A 62 -22.12 2.50 -37.56
C ALA A 62 -21.51 2.77 -38.96
N SER A 63 -20.89 3.93 -39.17
CA SER A 63 -20.20 4.27 -40.41
C SER A 63 -19.04 3.32 -40.69
N THR A 64 -18.22 3.06 -39.67
CA THR A 64 -17.07 2.14 -39.79
C THR A 64 -17.52 0.72 -40.13
N PHE A 65 -18.64 0.28 -39.56
CA PHE A 65 -19.26 -0.99 -39.94
C PHE A 65 -19.65 -0.99 -41.42
N ALA A 66 -20.38 0.02 -41.89
CA ALA A 66 -20.83 0.13 -43.26
C ALA A 66 -19.67 0.18 -44.28
N ASP A 67 -18.58 0.86 -43.94
CA ASP A 67 -17.39 0.97 -44.78
C ASP A 67 -16.59 -0.33 -44.84
N HIS A 68 -16.54 -1.09 -43.75
CA HIS A 68 -15.73 -2.30 -43.65
C HIS A 68 -16.45 -3.54 -44.17
N TYR A 69 -17.76 -3.61 -43.96
CA TYR A 69 -18.54 -4.81 -44.28
C TYR A 69 -18.37 -5.30 -45.74
N PRO A 70 -18.32 -4.44 -46.78
CA PRO A 70 -18.12 -4.90 -48.16
C PRO A 70 -16.80 -5.65 -48.39
N ASP A 71 -15.72 -5.23 -47.72
CA ASP A 71 -14.38 -5.80 -47.90
C ASP A 71 -14.14 -7.02 -47.01
N SER A 72 -14.55 -6.92 -45.73
CA SER A 72 -14.17 -7.88 -44.69
C SER A 72 -15.32 -8.76 -44.22
N GLY A 73 -16.54 -8.57 -44.74
CA GLY A 73 -17.72 -9.30 -44.29
C GLY A 73 -18.11 -9.05 -42.82
N ASP A 74 -17.46 -8.06 -42.18
CA ASP A 74 -17.59 -7.66 -40.78
C ASP A 74 -16.84 -6.33 -40.56
N ILE A 75 -16.99 -5.71 -39.39
CA ILE A 75 -16.21 -4.54 -38.98
C ILE A 75 -14.77 -4.93 -38.64
N LYS A 76 -13.75 -4.19 -39.10
CA LYS A 76 -12.34 -4.60 -38.94
C LYS A 76 -11.77 -4.57 -37.50
N TYR A 77 -12.45 -3.96 -36.53
CA TYR A 77 -11.96 -3.78 -35.16
C TYR A 77 -12.79 -4.56 -34.14
N ASN A 78 -12.12 -5.20 -33.19
CA ASN A 78 -12.79 -5.90 -32.09
C ASN A 78 -13.52 -4.92 -31.17
N PHE A 79 -12.88 -3.80 -30.86
CA PHE A 79 -13.41 -2.79 -29.96
C PHE A 79 -13.03 -1.38 -30.39
N PHE A 80 -13.86 -0.42 -30.00
CA PHE A 80 -13.59 1.00 -30.15
C PHE A 80 -13.61 1.67 -28.79
N VAL A 81 -12.71 2.63 -28.57
CA VAL A 81 -12.70 3.44 -27.35
C VAL A 81 -12.89 4.91 -27.72
N CYS A 82 -14.00 5.47 -27.24
CA CYS A 82 -14.40 6.86 -27.46
C CYS A 82 -13.59 7.81 -26.53
N PRO A 83 -13.31 9.06 -26.93
CA PRO A 83 -12.66 10.06 -26.07
C PRO A 83 -13.39 10.31 -24.74
N HIS A 84 -14.69 10.01 -24.67
CA HIS A 84 -15.49 10.12 -23.45
C HIS A 84 -15.32 8.92 -22.50
N GLY A 85 -14.61 7.87 -22.91
CA GLY A 85 -14.33 6.69 -22.11
C GLY A 85 -15.21 5.47 -22.41
N THR A 86 -16.27 5.62 -23.19
CA THR A 86 -17.13 4.49 -23.54
C THR A 86 -16.41 3.53 -24.48
N VAL A 87 -16.48 2.24 -24.16
CA VAL A 87 -16.01 1.15 -25.02
C VAL A 87 -17.19 0.62 -25.82
N TYR A 88 -17.03 0.58 -27.13
CA TYR A 88 -18.00 0.00 -28.05
C TYR A 88 -17.47 -1.31 -28.60
N GLU A 89 -18.33 -2.32 -28.59
CA GLU A 89 -18.04 -3.59 -29.21
C GLU A 89 -18.19 -3.50 -30.73
N GLY A 90 -17.15 -3.91 -31.45
CA GLY A 90 -17.21 -4.16 -32.88
C GLY A 90 -17.42 -5.66 -33.11
N ARG A 91 -16.35 -6.36 -33.47
CA ARG A 91 -16.40 -7.83 -33.67
C ARG A 91 -16.56 -8.63 -32.37
N GLY A 92 -16.23 -8.00 -31.24
CA GLY A 92 -16.24 -8.64 -29.94
C GLY A 92 -15.01 -9.47 -29.62
N HIS A 93 -15.09 -10.18 -28.49
CA HIS A 93 -13.98 -11.01 -27.99
C HIS A 93 -13.94 -12.43 -28.59
N GLN A 94 -15.01 -12.83 -29.29
CA GLN A 94 -15.23 -14.20 -29.74
C GLN A 94 -14.44 -14.57 -31.01
N ARG A 95 -13.92 -13.57 -31.74
CA ARG A 95 -13.36 -13.74 -33.08
C ARG A 95 -12.15 -12.82 -33.29
N GLY A 96 -11.11 -13.33 -33.93
CA GLY A 96 -10.13 -12.51 -34.65
C GLY A 96 -10.36 -12.63 -36.15
N GLU A 97 -9.75 -11.75 -36.94
CA GLU A 97 -9.85 -11.67 -38.41
C GLU A 97 -10.95 -10.84 -39.08
N ALA A 98 -10.55 -9.74 -39.73
CA ALA A 98 -11.36 -9.12 -40.77
C ALA A 98 -10.69 -9.16 -42.16
N ASN A 99 -9.35 -9.20 -42.22
CA ASN A 99 -8.58 -9.27 -43.47
C ASN A 99 -7.52 -10.39 -43.37
N GLY A 100 -7.23 -11.12 -44.45
CA GLY A 100 -6.31 -12.26 -44.40
C GLY A 100 -4.81 -11.92 -44.40
N GLY A 101 -4.00 -12.85 -43.90
CA GLY A 101 -2.66 -13.17 -44.43
C GLY A 101 -1.42 -12.50 -43.81
N ALA A 102 -1.53 -11.39 -43.09
CA ALA A 102 -0.35 -10.70 -42.57
C ALA A 102 0.17 -11.34 -41.28
N THR A 103 1.46 -11.66 -41.25
CA THR A 103 2.18 -12.06 -40.04
C THR A 103 2.97 -10.88 -39.46
N ILE A 104 3.41 -11.04 -38.22
CA ILE A 104 4.35 -10.13 -37.56
C ILE A 104 5.45 -10.96 -36.90
N ALA A 105 6.69 -10.57 -37.16
CA ALA A 105 7.86 -11.09 -36.46
C ALA A 105 7.98 -10.38 -35.11
N LEU A 106 7.99 -11.15 -34.02
CA LEU A 106 8.20 -10.68 -32.66
C LEU A 106 9.63 -10.96 -32.18
N SER A 107 10.00 -10.36 -31.06
CA SER A 107 11.25 -10.67 -30.37
C SER A 107 11.36 -12.17 -30.07
N GLY A 108 12.55 -12.73 -30.28
CA GLY A 108 12.78 -14.18 -30.13
C GLY A 108 12.38 -15.03 -31.34
N GLY A 109 12.17 -14.44 -32.53
CA GLY A 109 11.99 -15.17 -33.79
C GLY A 109 10.61 -15.79 -33.98
N ARG A 110 9.62 -15.38 -33.17
CA ARG A 110 8.23 -15.86 -33.27
C ARG A 110 7.50 -15.11 -34.38
N GLU A 111 6.88 -15.83 -35.29
CA GLU A 111 6.02 -15.27 -36.32
C GLU A 111 4.55 -15.60 -36.01
N LEU A 112 3.72 -14.57 -35.87
CA LEU A 112 2.29 -14.72 -35.52
C LEU A 112 1.40 -14.04 -36.55
N GLY A 113 0.25 -14.63 -36.84
CA GLY A 113 -0.75 -13.97 -37.67
C GLY A 113 -1.34 -12.78 -36.93
N ARG A 114 -1.28 -11.59 -37.54
CA ARG A 114 -1.77 -10.33 -36.93
C ARG A 114 -3.25 -10.40 -36.62
N ASN A 115 -4.00 -11.09 -37.47
CA ASN A 115 -5.44 -11.20 -37.38
C ASN A 115 -5.90 -12.49 -36.69
N THR A 116 -5.00 -13.45 -36.47
CA THR A 116 -5.27 -14.72 -35.77
C THR A 116 -4.74 -14.76 -34.33
N ALA A 117 -3.92 -13.80 -33.93
CA ALA A 117 -3.34 -13.74 -32.58
C ALA A 117 -3.51 -12.40 -31.85
N PHE A 118 -4.13 -11.37 -32.44
CA PHE A 118 -4.23 -10.04 -31.81
C PHE A 118 -5.62 -9.40 -31.91
N TYR A 119 -6.11 -8.89 -30.78
CA TYR A 119 -7.29 -8.03 -30.76
C TYR A 119 -6.98 -6.66 -31.37
N SER A 120 -7.88 -6.14 -32.20
CA SER A 120 -7.76 -4.79 -32.75
C SER A 120 -8.62 -3.81 -31.97
N VAL A 121 -7.98 -2.88 -31.26
CA VAL A 121 -8.64 -1.83 -30.48
C VAL A 121 -8.43 -0.49 -31.17
N GLN A 122 -9.51 0.15 -31.64
CA GLN A 122 -9.45 1.47 -32.26
C GLN A 122 -9.75 2.57 -31.23
N GLY A 123 -8.82 3.49 -31.03
CA GLY A 123 -9.12 4.78 -30.42
C GLY A 123 -9.86 5.69 -31.41
N MET A 124 -11.04 6.19 -31.04
CA MET A 124 -11.84 7.10 -31.88
C MET A 124 -11.28 8.54 -31.90
N LEU A 125 -9.97 8.65 -32.12
CA LEU A 125 -9.23 9.89 -32.13
C LEU A 125 -9.08 10.39 -33.58
N GLY A 126 -9.58 11.59 -33.84
CA GLY A 126 -9.31 12.34 -35.07
C GLY A 126 -7.95 13.04 -35.01
N ILE A 127 -7.46 13.55 -36.13
CA ILE A 127 -6.25 14.38 -36.18
C ILE A 127 -6.68 15.85 -36.16
N PRO A 128 -6.08 16.74 -35.33
CA PRO A 128 -4.86 16.57 -34.53
C PRO A 128 -5.09 16.25 -33.04
N ASP A 129 -6.27 15.77 -32.67
CA ASP A 129 -6.67 15.64 -31.26
C ASP A 129 -5.76 14.69 -30.47
N ARG A 130 -5.64 14.96 -29.16
CA ARG A 130 -4.90 14.12 -28.21
C ARG A 130 -5.87 13.19 -27.47
N PRO A 131 -5.44 11.96 -27.11
CA PRO A 131 -6.28 11.08 -26.31
C PRO A 131 -6.56 11.71 -24.94
N THR A 132 -7.81 11.63 -24.49
CA THR A 132 -8.19 12.09 -23.15
C THR A 132 -7.70 11.11 -22.09
N SER A 133 -7.57 11.56 -20.84
CA SER A 133 -7.21 10.68 -19.71
C SER A 133 -8.23 9.55 -19.52
N VAL A 134 -9.52 9.83 -19.72
CA VAL A 134 -10.60 8.84 -19.60
C VAL A 134 -10.52 7.79 -20.71
N MET A 135 -10.19 8.18 -21.95
CA MET A 135 -9.97 7.24 -23.05
C MET A 135 -8.80 6.30 -22.78
N LEU A 136 -7.67 6.84 -22.32
CA LEU A 136 -6.50 6.02 -21.96
C LEU A 136 -6.81 5.07 -20.80
N ALA A 137 -7.55 5.52 -19.79
CA ALA A 137 -8.00 4.68 -18.69
C ALA A 137 -8.92 3.55 -19.17
N SER A 138 -9.85 3.83 -20.07
CA SER A 138 -10.74 2.82 -20.67
C SER A 138 -10.00 1.83 -21.57
N MET A 139 -8.99 2.29 -22.34
CA MET A 139 -8.10 1.40 -23.09
C MET A 139 -7.37 0.43 -22.15
N LYS A 140 -6.80 0.93 -21.04
CA LYS A 140 -6.13 0.09 -20.04
C LYS A 140 -7.07 -0.96 -19.44
N LYS A 141 -8.28 -0.56 -19.05
CA LYS A 141 -9.31 -1.46 -18.50
C LYS A 141 -9.74 -2.52 -19.51
N LEU A 142 -9.95 -2.14 -20.76
CA LEU A 142 -10.27 -3.08 -21.83
C LEU A 142 -9.14 -4.09 -22.05
N ILE A 143 -7.88 -3.65 -22.11
CA ILE A 143 -6.73 -4.56 -22.27
C ILE A 143 -6.62 -5.51 -21.07
N HIS A 144 -6.91 -5.03 -19.85
CA HIS A 144 -6.93 -5.88 -18.64
C HIS A 144 -7.99 -6.97 -18.76
N HIS A 145 -9.22 -6.59 -19.12
CA HIS A 145 -10.32 -7.50 -19.35
C HIS A 145 -9.95 -8.57 -20.39
N LEU A 146 -9.40 -8.14 -21.53
CA LEU A 146 -8.98 -9.03 -22.61
C LEU A 146 -7.87 -9.99 -22.19
N ARG A 147 -6.91 -9.58 -21.36
CA ARG A 147 -5.79 -10.44 -20.96
C ARG A 147 -6.12 -11.38 -19.80
N TYR A 148 -7.01 -10.98 -18.90
CA TYR A 148 -7.07 -11.60 -17.58
C TYR A 148 -8.46 -12.06 -17.15
N GLU A 149 -9.52 -11.41 -17.62
CA GLU A 149 -10.90 -11.69 -17.17
C GLU A 149 -11.67 -12.60 -18.12
N LEU A 150 -11.31 -12.61 -19.41
CA LEU A 150 -11.90 -13.53 -20.37
C LEU A 150 -11.58 -15.01 -20.05
N PRO A 151 -12.41 -15.95 -20.53
CA PRO A 151 -12.08 -17.37 -20.56
C PRO A 151 -10.69 -17.61 -21.15
N ARG A 152 -9.96 -18.61 -20.64
CA ARG A 152 -8.52 -18.80 -20.92
C ARG A 152 -8.20 -18.83 -22.41
N GLU A 153 -9.05 -19.47 -23.20
CA GLU A 153 -8.97 -19.62 -24.66
C GLU A 153 -9.27 -18.33 -25.43
N ARG A 154 -9.78 -17.30 -24.77
CA ARG A 154 -10.05 -15.97 -25.34
C ARG A 154 -9.15 -14.89 -24.76
N ARG A 155 -8.22 -15.23 -23.87
CA ARG A 155 -7.31 -14.23 -23.30
C ARG A 155 -6.33 -13.73 -24.35
N ALA A 156 -6.11 -12.42 -24.36
CA ALA A 156 -5.02 -11.81 -25.11
C ALA A 156 -3.67 -12.16 -24.48
N GLY A 157 -2.65 -12.36 -25.32
CA GLY A 157 -1.27 -12.46 -24.86
C GLY A 157 -0.69 -11.11 -24.40
N GLY A 158 0.58 -11.14 -23.99
CA GLY A 158 1.27 -9.99 -23.38
C GLY A 158 1.69 -8.89 -24.35
N GLU A 159 1.55 -9.09 -25.66
CA GLU A 159 1.97 -8.08 -26.63
C GLU A 159 1.00 -6.88 -26.63
N LEU A 160 1.54 -5.66 -26.65
CA LEU A 160 0.79 -4.45 -26.96
C LEU A 160 1.55 -3.69 -28.05
N LEU A 161 0.98 -3.61 -29.24
CA LEU A 161 1.68 -3.14 -30.42
C LEU A 161 0.93 -2.02 -31.13
N PRO A 162 1.64 -1.06 -31.75
CA PRO A 162 1.02 -0.09 -32.63
C PRO A 162 0.69 -0.75 -33.98
N HIS A 163 -0.31 -0.25 -34.70
CA HIS A 163 -0.65 -0.80 -36.02
C HIS A 163 0.51 -0.74 -37.03
N GLN A 164 1.39 0.26 -36.93
CA GLN A 164 2.61 0.34 -37.75
C GLN A 164 3.68 -0.73 -37.44
N ALA A 165 3.57 -1.50 -36.35
CA ALA A 165 4.52 -2.57 -36.08
C ALA A 165 4.45 -3.65 -37.17
N GLY A 166 5.63 -4.14 -37.56
CA GLY A 166 5.78 -5.15 -38.63
C GLY A 166 6.04 -4.57 -40.03
N GLY A 167 6.49 -3.31 -40.17
CA GLY A 167 7.04 -2.77 -41.41
C GLY A 167 6.02 -2.26 -42.44
N TRP A 168 4.79 -2.00 -42.03
CA TRP A 168 3.75 -1.44 -42.91
C TRP A 168 3.81 0.09 -42.90
N GLY A 169 3.83 0.71 -44.09
CA GLY A 169 3.80 2.17 -44.26
C GLY A 169 2.43 2.76 -43.91
N THR A 170 2.07 2.76 -42.64
CA THR A 170 0.83 3.35 -42.12
C THR A 170 1.12 4.34 -41.01
N ASP A 171 0.42 5.48 -41.01
CA ASP A 171 0.49 6.46 -39.93
C ASP A 171 -0.25 6.01 -38.66
N CYS A 172 -0.94 4.87 -38.69
CA CYS A 172 -1.73 4.35 -37.57
C CYS A 172 -0.83 3.75 -36.48
N PRO A 173 -1.02 4.08 -35.18
CA PRO A 173 -2.18 4.74 -34.55
C PRO A 173 -2.10 6.27 -34.42
N GLY A 174 -1.28 6.94 -35.20
CA GLY A 174 -1.07 8.39 -35.14
C GLY A 174 -0.08 8.77 -34.05
N ALA A 175 0.58 9.92 -34.22
CA ALA A 175 1.62 10.39 -33.32
C ALA A 175 1.16 10.54 -31.86
N ASN A 176 -0.12 10.83 -31.63
CA ASN A 176 -0.67 11.06 -30.29
C ASN A 176 -1.01 9.78 -29.52
N LEU A 177 -1.32 8.66 -30.20
CA LEU A 177 -1.57 7.36 -29.54
C LEU A 177 -0.35 6.45 -29.56
N LEU A 178 0.60 6.69 -30.46
CA LEU A 178 1.81 5.88 -30.61
C LEU A 178 2.62 5.69 -29.29
N PRO A 179 2.81 6.70 -28.42
CA PRO A 179 3.54 6.52 -27.16
C PRO A 179 2.91 5.50 -26.20
N TYR A 180 1.60 5.27 -26.34
CA TYR A 180 0.82 4.36 -25.52
C TYR A 180 0.71 2.97 -26.12
N ALA A 181 0.84 2.85 -27.44
CA ALA A 181 0.71 1.59 -28.16
C ALA A 181 1.99 0.75 -28.12
N LYS A 182 2.51 0.44 -26.92
CA LYS A 182 3.69 -0.40 -26.70
C LYS A 182 3.61 -1.12 -25.35
N THR A 183 4.12 -2.34 -25.26
CA THR A 183 4.29 -3.06 -23.99
C THR A 183 5.08 -2.20 -22.98
N GLY A 184 4.64 -2.18 -21.73
CA GLY A 184 5.15 -1.34 -20.64
C GLY A 184 4.69 0.11 -20.67
N SER A 185 3.78 0.52 -21.57
CA SER A 185 3.21 1.87 -21.56
C SER A 185 2.19 2.06 -20.43
N SER A 186 1.73 3.30 -20.23
CA SER A 186 0.72 3.59 -19.21
C SER A 186 -0.64 2.93 -19.44
N ILE A 187 -0.97 2.53 -20.67
CA ILE A 187 -2.19 1.76 -20.99
C ILE A 187 -1.96 0.25 -21.01
N ASP A 188 -0.72 -0.20 -20.84
CA ASP A 188 -0.40 -1.61 -20.70
C ASP A 188 -0.70 -2.04 -19.25
N PRO A 189 -1.70 -2.92 -19.01
CA PRO A 189 -2.04 -3.34 -17.65
C PRO A 189 -1.04 -4.38 -17.16
N GLU A 190 -0.59 -4.19 -15.92
CA GLU A 190 0.19 -5.20 -15.21
C GLU A 190 -0.61 -6.49 -15.04
N PRO A 191 0.04 -7.67 -15.03
CA PRO A 191 -0.62 -8.92 -14.70
C PRO A 191 -1.34 -8.83 -13.35
N PRO A 192 -2.54 -9.43 -13.22
CA PRO A 192 -3.17 -9.60 -11.93
C PRO A 192 -2.20 -10.38 -11.06
N ALA A 193 -2.03 -9.95 -9.81
CA ALA A 193 -1.23 -10.69 -8.84
C ALA A 193 -1.67 -12.17 -8.84
N LYS A 194 -0.68 -13.09 -8.85
CA LYS A 194 -0.93 -14.54 -8.80
C LYS A 194 -1.95 -14.82 -7.69
N GLN A 195 -3.04 -15.53 -8.02
CA GLN A 195 -4.18 -15.81 -7.14
C GLN A 195 -3.75 -16.02 -5.69
N GLY A 196 -4.02 -14.97 -4.92
CA GLY A 196 -3.42 -14.69 -3.63
C GLY A 196 -3.48 -13.17 -3.40
N ALA A 197 -4.69 -12.69 -3.11
CA ALA A 197 -5.07 -11.29 -2.85
C ALA A 197 -5.42 -10.41 -4.07
N GLU A 198 -6.68 -10.49 -4.50
CA GLU A 198 -7.41 -9.31 -5.00
C GLU A 198 -7.68 -8.39 -3.80
N ALA A 199 -7.27 -7.12 -3.86
CA ALA A 199 -7.70 -6.10 -2.90
C ALA A 199 -9.15 -5.70 -3.25
N ALA A 200 -10.11 -6.44 -2.69
CA ALA A 200 -11.53 -6.26 -2.96
C ALA A 200 -12.05 -4.94 -2.37
N ALA A 201 -12.68 -4.10 -3.21
CA ALA A 201 -13.76 -3.27 -2.71
C ALA A 201 -14.76 -4.17 -1.95
N LEU A 202 -15.29 -3.72 -0.82
CA LEU A 202 -16.25 -4.50 -0.04
C LEU A 202 -17.45 -4.87 -0.93
N ASN A 203 -17.59 -6.16 -1.26
CA ASN A 203 -18.65 -6.61 -2.15
C ASN A 203 -19.98 -6.63 -1.40
N ILE A 204 -20.80 -5.61 -1.64
CA ILE A 204 -22.15 -5.48 -1.08
C ILE A 204 -23.15 -5.86 -2.18
N VAL A 205 -23.88 -6.94 -1.97
CA VAL A 205 -25.00 -7.36 -2.82
C VAL A 205 -26.07 -6.27 -2.75
N SER A 206 -26.24 -5.54 -3.84
CA SER A 206 -27.17 -4.40 -3.92
C SER A 206 -28.61 -4.83 -3.69
N ARG A 207 -29.45 -3.87 -3.30
CA ARG A 207 -30.90 -4.07 -3.22
C ARG A 207 -31.50 -4.67 -4.49
N GLY A 208 -31.06 -4.23 -5.67
CA GLY A 208 -31.51 -4.77 -6.95
C GLY A 208 -31.12 -6.24 -7.13
N SER A 209 -29.87 -6.57 -6.79
CA SER A 209 -29.31 -7.91 -7.00
C SER A 209 -29.97 -9.01 -6.15
N TRP A 210 -30.39 -8.71 -4.91
CA TRP A 210 -31.19 -9.65 -4.11
C TRP A 210 -32.71 -9.45 -4.27
N GLY A 211 -33.13 -8.55 -5.17
CA GLY A 211 -34.51 -8.30 -5.59
C GLY A 211 -35.39 -7.53 -4.60
N ALA A 212 -34.81 -6.70 -3.72
CA ALA A 212 -35.50 -5.92 -2.69
C ALA A 212 -36.87 -5.37 -3.13
N ARG A 213 -37.90 -5.57 -2.30
CA ARG A 213 -39.16 -4.83 -2.47
C ARG A 213 -38.90 -3.34 -2.29
N ALA A 214 -39.70 -2.52 -2.98
CA ALA A 214 -39.70 -1.09 -2.78
C ALA A 214 -40.13 -0.75 -1.33
N PRO A 215 -39.45 0.18 -0.65
CA PRO A 215 -39.87 0.62 0.68
C PRO A 215 -41.18 1.41 0.60
N LYS A 216 -42.06 1.27 1.59
CA LYS A 216 -43.30 2.08 1.71
C LYS A 216 -42.99 3.56 1.98
N SER A 217 -41.92 3.83 2.72
CA SER A 217 -41.41 5.18 2.99
C SER A 217 -39.92 5.13 3.34
N VAL A 218 -39.21 6.25 3.10
CA VAL A 218 -37.78 6.40 3.36
C VAL A 218 -37.53 7.70 4.11
N VAL A 219 -36.84 7.62 5.25
CA VAL A 219 -36.35 8.78 5.99
C VAL A 219 -34.85 8.87 5.79
N LYS A 220 -34.37 10.00 5.25
CA LYS A 220 -32.94 10.26 5.05
C LYS A 220 -32.29 10.74 6.34
N VAL A 221 -31.07 10.29 6.58
CA VAL A 221 -30.26 10.70 7.74
C VAL A 221 -28.97 11.33 7.23
N PRO A 222 -28.67 12.59 7.62
CA PRO A 222 -27.38 13.20 7.35
C PRO A 222 -26.22 12.38 7.92
N ALA A 223 -25.11 12.28 7.18
CA ALA A 223 -23.89 11.64 7.66
C ALA A 223 -23.43 12.21 9.01
N SER A 224 -23.63 13.51 9.21
CA SER A 224 -23.30 14.23 10.44
C SER A 224 -24.08 13.76 11.67
N GLU A 225 -25.15 12.97 11.54
CA GLU A 225 -25.94 12.42 12.64
C GLU A 225 -25.57 10.96 13.00
N ARG A 226 -24.75 10.30 12.19
CA ARG A 226 -24.26 8.94 12.49
C ARG A 226 -23.18 8.99 13.58
N ARG A 227 -23.33 8.13 14.60
CA ARG A 227 -22.52 8.08 15.82
C ARG A 227 -22.09 6.66 16.18
N GLY A 228 -22.85 5.64 15.79
CA GLY A 228 -22.53 4.27 16.18
C GLY A 228 -22.91 3.20 15.16
N PHE A 229 -22.45 1.99 15.45
CA PHE A 229 -22.60 0.81 14.63
C PHE A 229 -23.06 -0.36 15.52
N VAL A 230 -24.29 -0.82 15.31
CA VAL A 230 -24.94 -1.84 16.15
C VAL A 230 -24.92 -3.19 15.44
N VAL A 231 -24.38 -4.20 16.10
CA VAL A 231 -24.45 -5.60 15.64
C VAL A 231 -25.71 -6.29 16.17
N HIS A 232 -26.41 -6.95 15.26
CA HIS A 232 -27.63 -7.74 15.50
C HIS A 232 -27.46 -9.16 14.97
N TYR A 233 -28.35 -10.06 15.38
CA TYR A 233 -28.65 -11.30 14.67
C TYR A 233 -30.12 -11.36 14.22
N SER A 234 -30.49 -12.28 13.33
CA SER A 234 -31.89 -12.46 12.95
C SER A 234 -32.65 -13.37 13.92
N ALA A 235 -31.94 -14.16 14.73
CA ALA A 235 -32.47 -15.28 15.53
C ALA A 235 -33.25 -16.33 14.70
N GLY A 236 -33.16 -16.25 13.36
CA GLY A 236 -33.76 -17.16 12.41
C GLY A 236 -32.82 -18.30 12.02
N PRO A 237 -33.30 -19.27 11.23
CA PRO A 237 -32.41 -20.29 10.65
C PRO A 237 -31.39 -19.64 9.72
N SER A 238 -30.19 -20.21 9.62
CA SER A 238 -29.12 -19.74 8.72
C SER A 238 -29.49 -19.79 7.23
N SER A 239 -30.49 -20.59 6.87
CA SER A 239 -31.06 -20.66 5.51
C SER A 239 -32.05 -19.54 5.19
N GLN A 240 -32.39 -18.69 6.16
CA GLN A 240 -33.30 -17.57 5.97
C GLN A 240 -32.70 -16.59 4.95
N THR A 241 -33.52 -16.16 3.99
CA THR A 241 -33.10 -15.18 2.97
C THR A 241 -33.38 -13.75 3.43
N VAL A 242 -32.64 -12.79 2.87
CA VAL A 242 -32.87 -11.35 3.11
C VAL A 242 -34.29 -10.94 2.70
N ARG A 243 -34.84 -11.53 1.62
CA ARG A 243 -36.24 -11.31 1.20
C ARG A 243 -37.23 -11.78 2.26
N GLN A 244 -37.02 -12.93 2.89
CA GLN A 244 -37.91 -13.42 3.94
C GLN A 244 -37.91 -12.49 5.16
N ILE A 245 -36.74 -11.95 5.53
CA ILE A 245 -36.64 -10.95 6.60
C ILE A 245 -37.37 -9.65 6.22
N GLN A 246 -37.19 -9.19 4.98
CA GLN A 246 -37.89 -8.00 4.47
C GLN A 246 -39.42 -8.20 4.49
N ASN A 247 -39.91 -9.35 4.02
CA ASN A 247 -41.34 -9.67 4.02
C ASN A 247 -41.91 -9.71 5.43
N TYR A 248 -41.24 -10.38 6.37
CA TYR A 248 -41.67 -10.40 7.77
C TYR A 248 -41.77 -8.99 8.36
N HIS A 249 -40.75 -8.15 8.17
CA HIS A 249 -40.78 -6.77 8.65
C HIS A 249 -41.90 -5.93 8.01
N MET A 250 -42.16 -6.07 6.71
CA MET A 250 -43.14 -5.25 6.01
C MET A 250 -44.58 -5.73 6.17
N ASP A 251 -44.79 -7.04 6.18
CA ASP A 251 -46.11 -7.67 6.12
C ASP A 251 -46.60 -8.05 7.53
N SER A 252 -45.72 -8.54 8.41
CA SER A 252 -46.08 -8.93 9.77
C SER A 252 -45.93 -7.79 10.78
N ASN A 253 -44.82 -7.05 10.73
CA ASN A 253 -44.59 -5.92 11.65
C ASN A 253 -45.15 -4.58 11.14
N GLY A 254 -45.62 -4.53 9.89
CA GLY A 254 -46.15 -3.32 9.27
C GLY A 254 -45.11 -2.25 8.94
N TRP A 255 -43.80 -2.53 9.05
CA TRP A 255 -42.74 -1.55 8.82
C TRP A 255 -42.65 -1.11 7.37
N SER A 256 -41.99 0.03 7.15
CA SER A 256 -41.80 0.58 5.80
C SER A 256 -40.85 -0.23 4.92
N ASP A 257 -39.91 -0.97 5.53
CA ASP A 257 -38.90 -1.79 4.85
C ASP A 257 -38.21 -2.71 5.88
N ILE A 258 -37.29 -3.57 5.42
CA ILE A 258 -36.36 -4.33 6.26
C ILE A 258 -35.69 -3.43 7.30
N GLY A 259 -35.66 -3.80 8.59
CA GLY A 259 -35.24 -2.90 9.67
C GLY A 259 -33.74 -2.55 9.71
N TYR A 260 -32.87 -3.34 9.07
CA TYR A 260 -31.42 -3.19 9.16
C TYR A 260 -30.83 -2.41 7.99
N ASN A 261 -29.71 -1.71 8.20
CA ASN A 261 -28.99 -1.03 7.13
C ASN A 261 -28.25 -2.03 6.24
N PHE A 262 -27.65 -3.06 6.84
CA PHE A 262 -26.95 -4.14 6.15
C PHE A 262 -27.24 -5.48 6.81
N LEU A 263 -27.11 -6.56 6.04
CA LEU A 263 -27.23 -7.93 6.52
C LEU A 263 -26.03 -8.77 6.07
N VAL A 264 -25.64 -9.76 6.85
CA VAL A 264 -24.53 -10.68 6.55
C VAL A 264 -25.03 -12.10 6.67
N ASP A 265 -24.91 -12.90 5.60
CA ASP A 265 -25.24 -14.32 5.65
C ASP A 265 -24.09 -15.17 6.21
N THR A 266 -24.33 -16.46 6.45
CA THR A 266 -23.34 -17.38 7.02
C THR A 266 -22.08 -17.58 6.18
N ALA A 267 -22.16 -17.30 4.87
CA ALA A 267 -21.01 -17.32 3.98
C ALA A 267 -20.20 -16.01 4.01
N GLY A 268 -20.63 -15.02 4.81
CA GLY A 268 -20.00 -13.70 4.88
C GLY A 268 -20.39 -12.77 3.74
N ARG A 269 -21.39 -13.09 2.91
CA ARG A 269 -21.83 -12.14 1.88
C ARG A 269 -22.64 -11.03 2.55
N ILE A 270 -22.33 -9.80 2.17
CA ILE A 270 -22.99 -8.61 2.69
C ILE A 270 -24.12 -8.23 1.73
N HIS A 271 -25.30 -7.98 2.28
CA HIS A 271 -26.48 -7.55 1.54
C HIS A 271 -26.89 -6.14 1.98
N GLU A 272 -27.14 -5.28 1.01
CA GLU A 272 -27.66 -3.93 1.26
C GLU A 272 -29.12 -4.03 1.75
N GLY A 273 -29.35 -3.62 3.00
CA GLY A 273 -30.69 -3.39 3.53
C GLY A 273 -31.12 -1.96 3.24
N ARG A 274 -31.31 -1.14 4.27
CA ARG A 274 -31.61 0.29 4.11
C ARG A 274 -30.42 1.12 3.63
N GLY A 275 -29.20 0.60 3.63
CA GLY A 275 -28.01 1.32 3.18
C GLY A 275 -27.56 2.45 4.11
N TRP A 276 -26.61 3.27 3.66
CA TRP A 276 -25.89 4.25 4.49
C TRP A 276 -26.75 5.46 4.92
N ASN A 277 -27.54 5.99 3.98
CA ASN A 277 -28.16 7.32 4.12
C ASN A 277 -29.61 7.28 4.61
N ASN A 278 -30.13 6.11 4.97
CA ASN A 278 -31.53 5.93 5.39
C ASN A 278 -31.61 5.49 6.86
N GLU A 279 -32.64 5.96 7.56
CA GLU A 279 -32.92 5.61 8.95
C GLU A 279 -33.28 4.12 9.09
N GLY A 280 -32.70 3.47 10.11
CA GLY A 280 -33.00 2.09 10.48
C GLY A 280 -34.39 1.90 11.11
N ALA A 281 -34.75 0.65 11.39
CA ALA A 281 -35.86 0.28 12.28
C ALA A 281 -35.45 -0.93 13.14
N HIS A 282 -34.26 -0.85 13.74
CA HIS A 282 -33.57 -1.97 14.40
C HIS A 282 -33.46 -1.82 15.92
N THR A 283 -33.36 -0.59 16.44
CA THR A 283 -33.17 -0.31 17.86
C THR A 283 -33.82 1.03 18.19
N SER A 284 -34.91 0.97 18.98
CA SER A 284 -35.64 2.16 19.40
C SER A 284 -34.71 3.18 20.07
N GLY A 285 -34.84 4.46 19.73
CA GLY A 285 -33.94 5.54 20.20
C GLY A 285 -32.59 5.65 19.45
N TYR A 286 -32.20 4.64 18.67
CA TYR A 286 -30.89 4.60 18.00
C TYR A 286 -30.95 4.43 16.47
N ASN A 287 -32.14 4.21 15.90
CA ASN A 287 -32.38 4.03 14.46
C ASN A 287 -31.77 5.13 13.56
N ARG A 288 -31.77 6.37 14.06
CA ARG A 288 -31.23 7.53 13.37
C ARG A 288 -29.72 7.64 13.53
N SER A 289 -29.26 7.58 14.77
CA SER A 289 -27.86 7.83 15.11
C SER A 289 -26.93 6.64 14.80
N HIS A 290 -27.46 5.43 14.60
CA HIS A 290 -26.63 4.26 14.39
C HIS A 290 -26.93 3.55 13.06
N ILE A 291 -25.90 2.92 12.50
CA ILE A 291 -26.02 1.93 11.41
C ILE A 291 -26.15 0.55 12.03
N ALA A 292 -27.12 -0.24 11.59
CA ALA A 292 -27.23 -1.63 12.01
C ALA A 292 -26.79 -2.62 10.93
N VAL A 293 -25.98 -3.58 11.37
CA VAL A 293 -25.70 -4.81 10.64
C VAL A 293 -26.37 -5.99 11.34
N CYS A 294 -27.06 -6.83 10.59
CA CYS A 294 -27.69 -8.03 11.12
C CYS A 294 -27.06 -9.28 10.52
N PHE A 295 -26.51 -10.15 11.37
CA PHE A 295 -26.11 -11.49 10.99
C PHE A 295 -27.34 -12.40 10.85
N ILE A 296 -27.46 -13.10 9.72
CA ILE A 296 -28.55 -14.04 9.47
C ILE A 296 -28.21 -15.40 10.08
N GLY A 297 -28.79 -15.68 11.25
CA GLY A 297 -28.53 -16.88 12.03
C GLY A 297 -28.85 -16.70 13.50
N ARG A 298 -28.36 -17.63 14.33
CA ARG A 298 -28.52 -17.66 15.78
C ARG A 298 -27.19 -17.46 16.51
N ASP A 299 -27.24 -17.41 17.83
CA ASP A 299 -26.05 -17.40 18.67
C ASP A 299 -25.21 -18.66 18.43
N GLY A 300 -23.90 -18.51 18.24
CA GLY A 300 -22.99 -19.62 17.91
C GLY A 300 -22.84 -19.92 16.42
N ASP A 301 -23.71 -19.38 15.55
CA ASP A 301 -23.62 -19.63 14.10
C ASP A 301 -22.61 -18.71 13.38
N ALA A 302 -22.05 -17.71 14.07
CA ALA A 302 -21.27 -16.65 13.43
C ALA A 302 -19.87 -17.12 13.04
N THR A 303 -19.72 -17.51 11.77
CA THR A 303 -18.44 -17.98 11.22
C THR A 303 -17.36 -16.89 11.23
N LYS A 304 -16.10 -17.30 11.03
CA LYS A 304 -14.99 -16.35 10.81
C LYS A 304 -15.27 -15.38 9.66
N ALA A 305 -15.86 -15.86 8.56
CA ALA A 305 -16.23 -15.04 7.41
C ALA A 305 -17.28 -13.98 7.77
N VAL A 306 -18.24 -14.31 8.64
CA VAL A 306 -19.25 -13.35 9.15
C VAL A 306 -18.58 -12.23 9.96
N LYS A 307 -17.72 -12.59 10.91
CA LYS A 307 -17.00 -11.62 11.77
C LYS A 307 -16.10 -10.71 10.93
N ILE A 308 -15.45 -11.30 9.92
CA ILE A 308 -14.71 -10.58 8.89
C ILE A 308 -15.65 -9.57 8.20
N SER A 309 -16.72 -10.00 7.56
CA SER A 309 -17.61 -9.10 6.81
C SER A 309 -18.24 -7.99 7.65
N ILE A 310 -18.62 -8.28 8.91
CA ILE A 310 -19.12 -7.27 9.86
C ILE A 310 -18.04 -6.23 10.18
N ARG A 311 -16.81 -6.67 10.43
CA ARG A 311 -15.67 -5.77 10.66
C ARG A 311 -15.41 -4.88 9.44
N SER A 312 -15.53 -5.40 8.21
CA SER A 312 -15.29 -4.66 6.97
C SER A 312 -16.34 -3.59 6.79
N LEU A 313 -17.60 -3.94 7.07
CA LEU A 313 -18.71 -2.99 7.06
C LEU A 313 -18.52 -1.88 8.08
N TYR A 314 -18.02 -2.21 9.28
CA TYR A 314 -17.72 -1.21 10.29
C TYR A 314 -16.65 -0.23 9.82
N GLU A 315 -15.54 -0.73 9.24
CA GLU A 315 -14.51 0.15 8.70
C GLU A 315 -15.00 0.97 7.51
N LYS A 316 -15.79 0.37 6.61
CA LYS A 316 -16.42 1.12 5.51
C LYS A 316 -17.37 2.20 6.04
N ALA A 317 -18.11 1.92 7.11
CA ALA A 317 -18.98 2.90 7.76
C ALA A 317 -18.16 4.08 8.29
N ASN A 318 -17.02 3.82 8.94
CA ASN A 318 -16.15 4.87 9.43
C ASN A 318 -15.66 5.78 8.30
N THR A 319 -15.28 5.19 7.17
CA THR A 319 -14.88 5.95 5.98
C THR A 319 -16.03 6.75 5.39
N VAL A 320 -17.21 6.13 5.21
CA VAL A 320 -18.41 6.78 4.63
C VAL A 320 -18.84 7.99 5.45
N PHE A 321 -18.74 7.94 6.78
CA PHE A 321 -19.14 9.05 7.65
C PHE A 321 -17.96 9.92 8.12
N GLY A 322 -16.74 9.64 7.65
CA GLY A 322 -15.53 10.36 7.99
C GLY A 322 -15.23 10.41 9.49
N ARG A 323 -15.61 9.38 10.25
CA ARG A 323 -15.47 9.33 11.71
C ARG A 323 -15.46 7.91 12.24
N THR A 324 -14.86 7.70 13.40
CA THR A 324 -15.00 6.43 14.12
C THR A 324 -16.37 6.35 14.76
N LEU A 325 -17.19 5.38 14.33
CA LEU A 325 -18.46 5.08 14.97
C LEU A 325 -18.25 4.25 16.25
N SER A 326 -19.07 4.47 17.27
CA SER A 326 -19.09 3.60 18.46
C SER A 326 -19.46 2.17 18.08
N LYS A 327 -18.61 1.21 18.47
CA LYS A 327 -18.92 -0.22 18.33
C LYS A 327 -19.88 -0.62 19.45
N THR A 328 -21.03 -1.17 19.09
CA THR A 328 -21.99 -1.65 20.08
C THR A 328 -22.83 -2.80 19.51
N TYR A 329 -23.70 -3.35 20.34
CA TYR A 329 -24.57 -4.48 20.02
C TYR A 329 -25.94 -4.26 20.64
N HIS A 330 -26.99 -4.88 20.08
CA HIS A 330 -28.37 -4.51 20.41
C HIS A 330 -28.68 -4.53 21.91
N SER A 331 -28.26 -5.58 22.61
CA SER A 331 -28.51 -5.72 24.05
C SER A 331 -27.69 -4.81 24.96
N ALA A 332 -26.72 -4.05 24.45
CA ALA A 332 -26.12 -2.92 25.17
C ALA A 332 -27.02 -1.68 25.15
N LEU A 333 -27.99 -1.62 24.23
CA LEU A 333 -28.85 -0.46 23.98
C LEU A 333 -30.32 -0.70 24.36
N GLY A 334 -30.70 -1.93 24.70
CA GLY A 334 -32.08 -2.27 25.04
C GLY A 334 -32.22 -3.66 25.64
N SER A 335 -33.40 -3.94 26.21
CA SER A 335 -33.73 -5.24 26.83
C SER A 335 -34.01 -6.31 25.77
N THR A 336 -32.97 -7.04 25.38
CA THR A 336 -33.03 -8.13 24.40
C THR A 336 -31.88 -9.10 24.61
N SER A 337 -31.99 -10.33 24.10
CA SER A 337 -30.87 -11.29 24.01
C SER A 337 -29.98 -11.05 22.78
N CYS A 338 -30.42 -10.24 21.81
CA CYS A 338 -29.69 -9.96 20.58
C CYS A 338 -28.36 -9.23 20.85
N PRO A 339 -27.22 -9.60 20.22
CA PRO A 339 -27.03 -10.58 19.14
C PRO A 339 -26.57 -11.98 19.62
N GLY A 340 -26.88 -12.38 20.85
CA GLY A 340 -26.34 -13.59 21.47
C GLY A 340 -25.00 -13.36 22.18
N ASN A 341 -24.56 -14.35 22.96
CA ASN A 341 -23.35 -14.26 23.78
C ASN A 341 -22.08 -14.20 22.93
N GLU A 342 -22.04 -14.95 21.82
CA GLU A 342 -20.85 -15.02 20.97
C GLU A 342 -20.50 -13.66 20.36
N LEU A 343 -21.46 -13.07 19.64
CA LEU A 343 -21.27 -11.77 19.00
C LEU A 343 -21.17 -10.63 20.01
N ARG A 344 -21.88 -10.71 21.16
CA ARG A 344 -21.72 -9.77 22.26
C ARG A 344 -20.26 -9.73 22.74
N SER A 345 -19.71 -10.89 23.10
CA SER A 345 -18.33 -11.00 23.60
C SER A 345 -17.33 -10.49 22.56
N TRP A 346 -17.54 -10.85 21.30
CA TRP A 346 -16.68 -10.43 20.20
C TRP A 346 -16.70 -8.91 19.96
N VAL A 347 -17.88 -8.28 19.97
CA VAL A 347 -18.00 -6.82 19.83
C VAL A 347 -17.39 -6.09 21.03
N SER A 348 -17.65 -6.57 22.25
CA SER A 348 -17.04 -6.03 23.48
C SER A 348 -15.52 -6.11 23.46
N SER A 349 -14.96 -7.11 22.77
CA SER A 349 -13.51 -7.27 22.60
C SER A 349 -12.93 -6.40 21.47
N GLY A 350 -13.72 -5.50 20.89
CA GLY A 350 -13.28 -4.59 19.82
C GLY A 350 -13.43 -5.13 18.40
N MET A 351 -14.19 -6.23 18.22
CA MET A 351 -14.35 -6.94 16.94
C MET A 351 -13.03 -7.50 16.35
N PRO A 352 -12.23 -8.27 17.12
CA PRO A 352 -10.96 -8.81 16.65
C PRO A 352 -11.15 -9.87 15.55
N VAL A 353 -10.31 -9.85 14.52
CA VAL A 353 -10.40 -10.76 13.37
C VAL A 353 -9.01 -11.24 12.98
N ASP A 354 -8.77 -12.54 13.13
CA ASP A 354 -7.47 -13.15 12.83
C ASP A 354 -7.24 -13.23 11.31
N GLY A 355 -6.14 -12.65 10.82
CA GLY A 355 -5.79 -12.66 9.39
C GLY A 355 -6.49 -11.57 8.55
N TRP A 356 -6.91 -10.48 9.18
CA TRP A 356 -7.56 -9.33 8.57
C TRP A 356 -6.58 -8.39 7.83
N SER A 357 -6.85 -8.10 6.56
CA SER A 357 -6.20 -7.03 5.79
C SER A 357 -7.25 -5.99 5.38
N ASP A 358 -7.08 -4.74 5.82
CA ASP A 358 -8.03 -3.66 5.55
C ASP A 358 -8.16 -3.32 4.05
N ILE A 359 -9.39 -2.99 3.65
CA ILE A 359 -9.79 -2.53 2.31
C ILE A 359 -9.54 -1.02 2.26
N GLY A 360 -8.51 -0.57 1.54
CA GLY A 360 -8.12 0.84 1.45
C GLY A 360 -8.78 1.60 0.29
N ASP A 361 -9.48 2.69 0.59
CA ASP A 361 -9.93 3.72 -0.36
C ASP A 361 -8.78 4.73 -0.65
N GLY A 362 -8.52 5.09 -1.91
CA GLY A 362 -7.84 6.34 -2.30
C GLY A 362 -8.86 7.49 -2.33
N ASP A 363 -8.60 8.77 -2.09
CA ASP A 363 -7.45 9.64 -2.37
C ASP A 363 -7.56 10.94 -1.50
N GLY A 364 -6.42 11.56 -1.16
CA GLY A 364 -6.22 13.03 -1.26
C GLY A 364 -6.79 14.04 -0.25
N GLY A 365 -5.99 14.37 0.78
CA GLY A 365 -5.53 15.75 1.10
C GLY A 365 -6.41 16.77 1.86
N GLY A 366 -5.84 17.37 2.93
CA GLY A 366 -6.24 18.67 3.51
C GLY A 366 -6.81 18.58 4.93
N GLY A 367 -6.12 19.16 5.93
CA GLY A 367 -6.36 18.90 7.36
C GLY A 367 -7.08 19.98 8.16
N ASP A 368 -7.36 19.67 9.43
CA ASP A 368 -7.26 20.57 10.58
C ASP A 368 -7.03 19.74 11.88
N GLY A 369 -6.37 20.35 12.86
CA GLY A 369 -5.79 19.67 14.01
C GLY A 369 -6.78 19.39 15.14
N THR A 370 -7.54 18.30 15.07
CA THR A 370 -8.16 17.69 16.27
C THR A 370 -8.05 16.16 16.26
N GLY A 371 -7.21 15.62 17.15
CA GLY A 371 -7.32 14.28 17.77
C GLY A 371 -7.49 13.00 16.93
N GLY A 372 -7.41 13.03 15.60
CA GLY A 372 -7.58 11.86 14.74
C GLY A 372 -6.31 10.98 14.70
N VAL A 373 -6.45 9.71 15.09
CA VAL A 373 -5.44 8.68 14.81
C VAL A 373 -5.27 8.60 13.29
N ARG A 374 -4.02 8.73 12.82
CA ARG A 374 -3.70 8.74 11.39
C ARG A 374 -3.99 7.40 10.71
N SER A 375 -4.32 7.42 9.43
CA SER A 375 -4.56 6.21 8.62
C SER A 375 -3.34 5.27 8.58
N VAL A 376 -3.52 3.97 8.39
CA VAL A 376 -2.41 2.99 8.35
C VAL A 376 -1.35 3.35 7.31
N ALA A 377 -1.74 3.86 6.14
CA ALA A 377 -0.78 4.36 5.15
C ALA A 377 0.02 5.55 5.72
N SER A 378 -0.60 6.44 6.50
CA SER A 378 0.08 7.52 7.21
C SER A 378 0.91 7.02 8.40
N GLN A 379 0.57 5.89 9.01
CA GLN A 379 1.38 5.20 10.01
C GLN A 379 2.62 4.59 9.35
N GLN A 380 2.48 3.86 8.25
CA GLN A 380 3.60 3.31 7.46
C GLN A 380 4.50 4.43 6.90
N LYS A 381 3.91 5.52 6.39
CA LYS A 381 4.66 6.73 6.01
C LYS A 381 5.40 7.32 7.21
N ALA A 382 4.75 7.38 8.37
CA ALA A 382 5.38 7.88 9.60
C ALA A 382 6.56 6.99 10.04
N VAL A 383 6.36 5.67 10.07
CA VAL A 383 7.39 4.66 10.35
C VAL A 383 8.56 4.79 9.37
N ASN A 384 8.28 4.88 8.07
CA ASN A 384 9.31 5.08 7.04
C ASN A 384 10.01 6.43 7.14
N SER A 385 9.26 7.49 7.45
CA SER A 385 9.79 8.85 7.57
C SER A 385 10.75 9.00 8.74
N LEU A 386 10.64 8.13 9.75
CA LEU A 386 11.59 8.05 10.86
C LEU A 386 12.79 7.12 10.57
N GLY A 387 12.84 6.48 9.40
CA GLY A 387 13.98 5.69 8.94
C GLY A 387 13.88 4.17 9.15
N HIS A 388 12.68 3.63 9.44
CA HIS A 388 12.47 2.18 9.56
C HIS A 388 12.95 1.45 8.31
N THR A 389 13.70 0.37 8.51
CA THR A 389 14.36 -0.32 7.41
C THR A 389 14.31 -1.86 7.56
N PRO A 390 13.98 -2.61 6.48
CA PRO A 390 13.59 -2.12 5.16
C PRO A 390 12.32 -1.26 5.25
N PRO A 391 12.19 -0.24 4.38
CA PRO A 391 11.01 0.62 4.41
C PRO A 391 9.78 -0.24 4.26
N LEU A 392 8.75 0.06 5.05
CA LEU A 392 7.46 -0.57 4.91
C LEU A 392 6.87 -0.19 3.56
N ASP A 393 6.23 -1.14 2.90
CA ASP A 393 5.37 -0.80 1.77
C ASP A 393 4.26 0.11 2.28
N VAL A 394 4.12 1.29 1.67
CA VAL A 394 3.06 2.25 1.99
C VAL A 394 1.79 1.82 1.24
N ASP A 395 1.28 0.67 1.63
CA ASP A 395 0.13 0.01 1.00
C ASP A 395 -1.18 0.25 1.77
N GLY A 396 -1.10 0.90 2.94
CA GLY A 396 -2.24 1.18 3.80
C GLY A 396 -2.77 -0.02 4.58
N ILE A 397 -2.02 -1.12 4.64
CA ILE A 397 -2.45 -2.39 5.22
C ILE A 397 -1.60 -2.76 6.44
N THR A 398 -2.25 -3.03 7.57
CA THR A 398 -1.55 -3.44 8.79
C THR A 398 -1.11 -4.91 8.68
N ARG A 399 0.10 -5.14 8.15
CA ARG A 399 0.75 -6.46 8.06
C ARG A 399 1.66 -6.72 9.27
N PRO A 400 2.16 -7.96 9.47
CA PRO A 400 3.13 -8.23 10.53
C PRO A 400 4.36 -7.31 10.49
N LYS A 401 4.85 -6.92 9.30
CA LYS A 401 5.92 -5.92 9.14
C LYS A 401 5.48 -4.51 9.54
N THR A 402 4.25 -4.12 9.25
CA THR A 402 3.69 -2.84 9.68
C THR A 402 3.51 -2.80 11.20
N VAL A 403 2.98 -3.86 11.81
CA VAL A 403 2.88 -3.99 13.27
C VAL A 403 4.28 -3.94 13.90
N ALA A 404 5.26 -4.64 13.33
CA ALA A 404 6.65 -4.57 13.78
C ALA A 404 7.25 -3.17 13.62
N GLY A 405 6.96 -2.48 12.51
CA GLY A 405 7.39 -1.10 12.29
C GLY A 405 6.67 -0.08 13.16
N ILE A 406 5.43 -0.34 13.58
CA ILE A 406 4.71 0.46 14.56
C ILE A 406 5.29 0.21 15.96
N LYS A 407 5.58 -1.03 16.34
CA LYS A 407 6.31 -1.34 17.59
C LYS A 407 7.66 -0.64 17.62
N TRP A 408 8.39 -0.71 16.52
CA TRP A 408 9.64 0.03 16.32
C TRP A 408 9.44 1.54 16.50
N LEU A 409 8.44 2.13 15.86
CA LEU A 409 8.18 3.56 16.00
C LEU A 409 7.77 3.91 17.44
N GLN A 410 6.96 3.09 18.09
CA GLN A 410 6.55 3.24 19.49
C GLN A 410 7.75 3.21 20.43
N THR A 411 8.72 2.32 20.19
CA THR A 411 10.00 2.36 20.91
C THR A 411 10.79 3.63 20.61
N LYS A 412 10.76 4.15 19.37
CA LYS A 412 11.44 5.39 18.99
C LYS A 412 10.80 6.66 19.56
N VAL A 413 9.48 6.70 19.72
CA VAL A 413 8.75 7.88 20.24
C VAL A 413 8.43 7.78 21.74
N GLY A 414 8.87 6.71 22.42
CA GLY A 414 8.82 6.58 23.87
C GLY A 414 7.47 6.18 24.47
N VAL A 415 6.73 5.29 23.80
CA VAL A 415 5.45 4.73 24.29
C VAL A 415 5.46 3.19 24.29
N THR A 416 4.45 2.57 24.91
CA THR A 416 4.30 1.11 24.94
C THR A 416 4.31 0.52 23.52
N ALA A 417 5.25 -0.39 23.26
CA ALA A 417 5.46 -1.03 21.95
C ALA A 417 4.50 -2.22 21.73
N ASP A 418 3.20 -1.95 21.77
CA ASP A 418 2.15 -2.95 21.59
C ASP A 418 1.83 -3.24 20.11
N GLY A 419 2.32 -2.40 19.19
CA GLY A 419 2.13 -2.51 17.75
C GLY A 419 0.80 -1.95 17.27
N ILE A 420 0.11 -1.21 18.13
CA ILE A 420 -1.20 -0.61 17.88
C ILE A 420 -1.02 0.91 17.89
N TRP A 421 -1.22 1.56 16.75
CA TRP A 421 -1.16 3.01 16.68
C TRP A 421 -2.43 3.64 17.27
N GLY A 422 -2.45 3.84 18.58
CA GLY A 422 -3.51 4.50 19.32
C GLY A 422 -3.29 6.03 19.49
N PRO A 423 -4.22 6.71 20.18
CA PRO A 423 -4.09 8.14 20.50
C PRO A 423 -2.77 8.51 21.19
N ASP A 424 -2.25 7.64 22.05
CA ASP A 424 -0.97 7.86 22.75
C ASP A 424 0.23 7.75 21.80
N THR A 425 0.21 6.81 20.85
CA THR A 425 1.22 6.70 19.79
C THR A 425 1.14 7.89 18.83
N GLU A 426 -0.07 8.35 18.50
CA GLU A 426 -0.30 9.53 17.67
C GLU A 426 0.20 10.81 18.35
N ALA A 427 -0.11 10.99 19.65
CA ALA A 427 0.33 12.12 20.44
C ALA A 427 1.87 12.13 20.61
N ALA A 428 2.47 10.98 20.89
CA ALA A 428 3.92 10.84 21.02
C ALA A 428 4.65 11.06 19.68
N TYR A 429 4.17 10.47 18.59
CA TYR A 429 4.71 10.74 17.25
C TYR A 429 4.53 12.21 16.86
N ARG A 430 3.38 12.82 17.15
CA ARG A 430 3.17 14.26 16.91
C ARG A 430 4.12 15.07 17.76
N ALA A 431 4.26 14.83 19.06
CA ALA A 431 5.20 15.53 19.92
C ALA A 431 6.63 15.40 19.37
N TYR A 432 7.05 14.18 19.04
CA TYR A 432 8.34 13.85 18.43
C TYR A 432 8.60 14.57 17.09
N THR A 433 7.55 14.83 16.31
CA THR A 433 7.65 15.52 15.01
C THR A 433 7.29 17.02 15.05
N SER A 434 6.62 17.49 16.11
CA SER A 434 6.15 18.89 16.28
C SER A 434 7.03 19.72 17.22
N SER A 435 7.94 19.10 17.96
CA SER A 435 9.10 19.79 18.55
C SER A 435 10.13 20.30 17.52
N GLY A 436 9.73 20.40 16.24
CA GLY A 436 10.43 21.11 15.18
C GLY A 436 9.45 21.74 14.19
N GLY A 437 9.07 23.00 14.42
CA GLY A 437 8.36 23.85 13.46
C GLY A 437 9.17 24.14 12.17
N PRO A 438 8.58 24.88 11.20
CA PRO A 438 8.61 24.59 9.78
C PRO A 438 9.99 24.73 9.14
N GLY A 439 10.38 23.68 8.40
CA GLY A 439 11.53 23.69 7.49
C GLY A 439 12.84 23.19 8.10
N LYS A 440 12.93 21.91 8.51
CA LYS A 440 14.20 21.14 8.64
C LYS A 440 14.05 19.66 9.03
N GLY A 441 12.92 19.01 8.75
CA GLY A 441 12.60 17.68 9.31
C GLY A 441 13.06 16.44 8.54
N MET A 442 13.73 16.57 7.39
CA MET A 442 14.29 15.43 6.63
C MET A 442 15.75 15.67 6.19
N SER A 443 16.39 16.70 6.75
CA SER A 443 17.78 17.05 6.45
C SER A 443 18.76 16.72 7.59
N ALA A 444 18.30 16.11 8.69
CA ALA A 444 19.13 15.88 9.88
C ALA A 444 19.57 14.41 10.07
N VAL A 445 18.75 13.41 9.72
CA VAL A 445 19.15 11.99 9.81
C VAL A 445 19.79 11.55 8.50
N ARG A 446 21.00 10.99 8.58
CA ARG A 446 21.78 10.61 7.40
C ARG A 446 21.18 9.41 6.67
N SER A 447 21.34 9.38 5.34
CA SER A 447 20.88 8.28 4.48
C SER A 447 21.48 6.93 4.88
N ILE A 448 20.86 5.81 4.51
CA ILE A 448 21.37 4.45 4.81
C ILE A 448 22.81 4.27 4.33
N ALA A 449 23.13 4.75 3.13
CA ALA A 449 24.51 4.74 2.63
C ALA A 449 25.46 5.53 3.55
N SER A 450 25.02 6.68 4.08
CA SER A 450 25.80 7.46 5.04
C SER A 450 25.88 6.85 6.43
N GLN A 451 24.90 6.03 6.85
CA GLN A 451 24.95 5.25 8.09
C GLN A 451 25.96 4.10 7.96
N GLN A 452 25.85 3.31 6.88
CA GLN A 452 26.81 2.26 6.54
C GLN A 452 28.23 2.81 6.44
N LYS A 453 28.38 3.99 5.80
CA LYS A 453 29.66 4.69 5.73
C LYS A 453 30.16 5.09 7.12
N ALA A 454 29.31 5.66 7.98
CA ALA A 454 29.70 6.05 9.32
C ALA A 454 30.13 4.85 10.20
N VAL A 455 29.38 3.75 10.17
CA VAL A 455 29.75 2.50 10.85
C VAL A 455 31.06 1.92 10.30
N LYS A 456 31.22 1.92 8.97
CA LYS A 456 32.44 1.46 8.29
C LYS A 456 33.66 2.32 8.64
N ASP A 457 33.51 3.64 8.61
CA ASP A 457 34.58 4.59 8.91
C ASP A 457 35.01 4.54 10.38
N LEU A 458 34.10 4.19 11.29
CA LEU A 458 34.41 3.95 12.70
C LEU A 458 35.09 2.60 12.98
N GLY A 459 35.29 1.76 11.96
CA GLY A 459 36.11 0.55 12.07
C GLY A 459 35.36 -0.72 12.45
N HIS A 460 34.04 -0.78 12.26
CA HIS A 460 33.26 -2.01 12.46
C HIS A 460 33.83 -3.20 11.68
N THR A 461 33.92 -4.37 12.33
CA THR A 461 34.34 -5.63 11.72
C THR A 461 33.26 -6.71 11.90
N PRO A 462 32.82 -7.42 10.84
CA PRO A 462 33.24 -7.31 9.43
C PRO A 462 32.88 -5.95 8.82
N LYS A 463 33.66 -5.49 7.83
CA LYS A 463 33.39 -4.21 7.16
C LYS A 463 32.04 -4.27 6.43
N LEU A 464 31.28 -3.17 6.51
CA LEU A 464 30.03 -3.03 5.77
C LEU A 464 30.27 -2.58 4.33
N ASP A 465 29.45 -3.13 3.43
CA ASP A 465 29.27 -2.62 2.08
C ASP A 465 28.35 -1.40 2.13
N VAL A 466 28.66 -0.36 1.35
CA VAL A 466 27.89 0.90 1.29
C VAL A 466 27.01 0.84 0.04
N ASP A 467 25.97 0.03 0.12
CA ASP A 467 25.03 -0.24 -0.98
C ASP A 467 23.72 0.56 -0.85
N GLY A 468 23.53 1.29 0.26
CA GLY A 468 22.30 2.03 0.55
C GLY A 468 21.12 1.14 0.95
N VAL A 469 21.35 -0.16 1.15
CA VAL A 469 20.34 -1.14 1.54
C VAL A 469 20.54 -1.51 3.01
N PHE A 470 19.50 -1.32 3.80
CA PHE A 470 19.57 -1.67 5.21
C PHE A 470 19.09 -3.10 5.41
N GLY A 471 20.01 -3.97 5.78
CA GLY A 471 19.77 -5.37 6.10
C GLY A 471 20.47 -5.79 7.38
N PRO A 472 20.46 -7.09 7.72
CA PRO A 472 20.94 -7.61 9.02
C PRO A 472 22.40 -7.23 9.37
N ARG A 473 23.24 -7.01 8.35
CA ARG A 473 24.62 -6.51 8.55
C ARG A 473 24.65 -5.04 8.95
N THR A 474 23.85 -4.20 8.29
CA THR A 474 23.73 -2.77 8.61
C THR A 474 23.15 -2.58 10.01
N GLU A 475 22.11 -3.34 10.36
CA GLU A 475 21.50 -3.36 11.70
C GLU A 475 22.53 -3.68 12.80
N ALA A 476 23.24 -4.80 12.69
CA ALA A 476 24.30 -5.17 13.64
C ALA A 476 25.42 -4.12 13.72
N GLY A 477 25.74 -3.49 12.60
CA GLY A 477 26.71 -2.39 12.56
C GLY A 477 26.24 -1.12 13.28
N VAL A 478 24.94 -0.83 13.21
CA VAL A 478 24.32 0.30 13.93
C VAL A 478 24.19 -0.02 15.42
N GLU A 479 23.86 -1.25 15.82
CA GLU A 479 23.87 -1.67 17.24
C GLU A 479 25.25 -1.45 17.85
N TRP A 480 26.30 -1.89 17.14
CA TRP A 480 27.69 -1.70 17.56
C TRP A 480 28.04 -0.21 17.70
N LEU A 481 27.63 0.62 16.73
CA LEU A 481 27.89 2.07 16.79
C LEU A 481 27.12 2.73 17.94
N GLN A 482 25.88 2.35 18.16
CA GLN A 482 25.04 2.88 19.25
C GLN A 482 25.62 2.57 20.63
N ALA A 483 26.09 1.33 20.82
CA ALA A 483 26.85 0.95 22.00
C ALA A 483 28.10 1.83 22.17
N ARG A 484 28.79 2.17 21.07
CA ARG A 484 30.00 3.00 21.07
C ARG A 484 29.72 4.49 21.32
N VAL A 485 28.59 5.04 20.84
CA VAL A 485 28.23 6.46 21.06
C VAL A 485 27.40 6.69 22.33
N GLY A 486 27.05 5.62 23.05
CA GLY A 486 26.41 5.68 24.36
C GLY A 486 24.90 5.93 24.31
N VAL A 487 24.21 5.32 23.35
CA VAL A 487 22.74 5.29 23.27
C VAL A 487 22.26 3.83 23.26
N THR A 488 20.96 3.62 23.44
CA THR A 488 20.35 2.28 23.34
C THR A 488 20.76 1.62 22.03
N ALA A 489 21.43 0.47 22.12
CA ALA A 489 21.83 -0.36 20.99
C ALA A 489 20.62 -1.17 20.51
N ASP A 490 19.76 -0.52 19.72
CA ASP A 490 18.55 -1.09 19.14
C ASP A 490 18.69 -1.41 17.65
N GLY A 491 19.84 -1.10 17.06
CA GLY A 491 20.21 -1.40 15.68
C GLY A 491 19.71 -0.39 14.67
N LEU A 492 19.12 0.72 15.12
CA LEU A 492 18.29 1.58 14.29
C LEU A 492 18.72 3.04 14.41
N TRP A 493 19.19 3.62 13.30
CA TRP A 493 19.76 4.97 13.30
C TRP A 493 18.67 6.05 13.32
N GLY A 494 18.17 6.37 14.51
CA GLY A 494 17.20 7.44 14.72
C GLY A 494 17.84 8.77 15.13
N PRO A 495 17.06 9.84 15.30
CA PRO A 495 17.51 11.15 15.82
C PRO A 495 18.38 11.11 17.07
N ASP A 496 18.16 10.20 18.03
CA ASP A 496 19.05 10.05 19.19
C ASP A 496 20.40 9.44 18.81
N THR A 497 20.41 8.46 17.92
CA THR A 497 21.64 7.90 17.34
C THR A 497 22.34 8.93 16.47
N GLU A 498 21.62 9.69 15.66
CA GLU A 498 22.15 10.77 14.82
C GLU A 498 22.69 11.91 15.69
N THR A 499 21.98 12.29 16.75
CA THR A 499 22.44 13.35 17.65
C THR A 499 23.60 12.86 18.52
N ALA A 500 23.61 11.60 18.96
CA ALA A 500 24.73 11.04 19.70
C ALA A 500 25.94 10.83 18.79
N PHE A 501 25.75 10.33 17.56
CA PHE A 501 26.76 10.22 16.53
C PHE A 501 27.27 11.60 16.12
N THR A 502 26.39 12.59 15.91
CA THR A 502 26.77 13.99 15.64
C THR A 502 27.46 14.60 16.85
N ARG A 503 27.07 14.32 18.10
CA ARG A 503 27.87 14.75 19.27
C ARG A 503 29.18 13.97 19.42
N PHE A 504 29.27 12.79 18.84
CA PHE A 504 30.47 11.95 18.84
C PHE A 504 31.42 12.31 17.68
N SER A 505 30.87 12.81 16.57
CA SER A 505 31.55 13.15 15.31
C SER A 505 31.78 14.66 15.16
N ASP A 506 30.83 15.47 15.61
CA ASP A 506 30.78 16.95 15.60
C ASP A 506 30.75 17.55 17.02
N GLY A 507 30.69 16.76 18.10
CA GLY A 507 31.04 17.31 19.42
C GLY A 507 32.44 17.87 19.28
N PRO A 508 32.76 19.03 19.89
CA PRO A 508 34.08 19.61 19.69
C PRO A 508 35.08 18.50 19.98
N ASN A 509 35.89 18.18 18.97
CA ASN A 509 37.09 17.37 19.11
C ASN A 509 37.63 17.68 20.50
N LEU A 510 37.91 16.65 21.31
CA LEU A 510 38.56 16.84 22.59
C LEU A 510 39.64 17.89 22.40
N THR A 511 39.53 19.01 23.12
CA THR A 511 40.59 19.99 23.13
C THR A 511 41.84 19.22 23.51
N VAL A 512 42.88 19.27 22.66
CA VAL A 512 44.12 18.52 22.88
C VAL A 512 44.96 19.28 23.91
N ASP A 513 44.41 19.39 25.12
CA ASP A 513 44.95 20.14 26.25
C ASP A 513 45.84 19.27 27.15
N GLY A 514 45.68 17.94 27.08
CA GLY A 514 46.37 16.98 27.94
C GLY A 514 45.70 16.77 29.28
N ASP A 515 44.47 17.28 29.47
CA ASP A 515 43.67 17.02 30.66
C ASP A 515 42.86 15.73 30.52
N PHE A 516 43.05 14.81 31.46
CA PHE A 516 42.30 13.55 31.51
C PHE A 516 41.03 13.72 32.36
N GLY A 517 40.32 14.82 32.12
CA GLY A 517 39.09 15.17 32.82
C GLY A 517 37.88 14.34 32.36
N PRO A 518 36.69 14.60 32.93
CA PRO A 518 35.48 13.80 32.71
C PRO A 518 35.11 13.60 31.24
N ARG A 519 35.39 14.61 30.40
CA ARG A 519 35.15 14.54 28.96
C ARG A 519 36.11 13.57 28.26
N THR A 520 37.41 13.64 28.54
CA THR A 520 38.42 12.71 28.00
C THR A 520 38.18 11.29 28.51
N ILE A 521 37.76 11.13 29.78
CA ILE A 521 37.37 9.84 30.37
C ILE A 521 36.16 9.26 29.63
N ALA A 522 35.09 10.05 29.43
CA ALA A 522 33.90 9.59 28.72
C ALA A 522 34.22 9.16 27.27
N PHE A 523 35.09 9.89 26.57
CA PHE A 523 35.54 9.50 25.23
C PHE A 523 36.38 8.21 25.25
N THR A 524 37.25 8.04 26.25
CA THR A 524 38.04 6.82 26.41
C THR A 524 37.15 5.62 26.72
N GLN A 525 36.15 5.79 27.60
CA GLN A 525 35.16 4.77 27.96
C GLN A 525 34.35 4.29 26.74
N ARG A 526 33.92 5.23 25.89
CA ARG A 526 33.27 4.93 24.61
C ARG A 526 34.15 4.08 23.71
N ALA A 527 35.43 4.45 23.58
CA ALA A 527 36.35 3.74 22.70
C ALA A 527 36.68 2.33 23.17
N ILE A 528 36.74 2.11 24.50
CA ILE A 528 37.01 0.79 25.10
C ILE A 528 35.74 -0.02 25.42
N GLY A 529 34.57 0.45 24.99
CA GLY A 529 33.31 -0.30 25.05
C GLY A 529 32.69 -0.45 26.45
N VAL A 530 32.81 0.58 27.30
CA VAL A 530 32.10 0.64 28.60
C VAL A 530 31.23 1.88 28.72
N THR A 531 30.30 1.87 29.67
CA THR A 531 29.42 3.01 29.95
C THR A 531 30.22 4.30 30.16
N ALA A 532 29.88 5.31 29.38
CA ALA A 532 30.58 6.59 29.33
C ALA A 532 30.06 7.57 30.40
N ASP A 533 30.33 7.26 31.66
CA ASP A 533 29.92 8.06 32.82
C ASP A 533 30.88 9.23 33.13
N GLY A 534 32.02 9.30 32.43
CA GLY A 534 33.05 10.32 32.67
C GLY A 534 33.83 10.14 33.98
N VAL A 535 33.62 9.03 34.68
CA VAL A 535 34.24 8.70 35.95
C VAL A 535 35.20 7.53 35.77
N ARG A 536 36.45 7.71 36.21
CA ARG A 536 37.49 6.68 36.05
C ARG A 536 37.34 5.55 37.08
N GLY A 537 36.31 4.72 36.91
CA GLY A 537 35.99 3.59 37.78
C GLY A 537 36.83 2.33 37.53
N ALA A 538 36.68 1.33 38.40
CA ALA A 538 37.39 0.05 38.30
C ALA A 538 37.10 -0.67 36.98
N GLU A 539 35.86 -0.60 36.50
CA GLU A 539 35.47 -1.24 35.24
C GLU A 539 36.11 -0.56 34.02
N SER A 540 36.21 0.78 34.00
CA SER A 540 36.90 1.50 32.93
C SER A 540 38.40 1.17 32.87
N LYS A 541 39.03 0.92 34.02
CA LYS A 541 40.43 0.52 34.09
C LYS A 541 40.65 -0.91 33.60
N ARG A 542 39.80 -1.86 34.01
CA ARG A 542 39.83 -3.25 33.51
C ARG A 542 39.53 -3.32 32.02
N ALA A 543 38.56 -2.55 31.54
CA ALA A 543 38.24 -2.46 30.12
C ALA A 543 39.39 -1.88 29.30
N LEU A 544 40.12 -0.88 29.81
CA LEU A 544 41.31 -0.36 29.15
C LEU A 544 42.41 -1.43 29.04
N GLN A 545 42.64 -2.21 30.10
CA GLN A 545 43.61 -3.31 30.05
C GLN A 545 43.20 -4.39 29.05
N ARG A 546 41.91 -4.76 28.99
CA ARG A 546 41.39 -5.68 27.97
C ARG A 546 41.56 -5.13 26.56
N HIS A 547 41.23 -3.86 26.34
CA HIS A 547 41.41 -3.18 25.06
C HIS A 547 42.87 -3.23 24.59
N LEU A 548 43.82 -2.92 25.46
CA LEU A 548 45.25 -2.96 25.13
C LEU A 548 45.73 -4.40 24.86
N ASN A 549 45.23 -5.40 25.59
CA ASN A 549 45.54 -6.80 25.27
C ASN A 549 45.01 -7.20 23.90
N THR A 550 43.79 -6.80 23.55
CA THR A 550 43.16 -7.15 22.28
C THR A 550 43.83 -6.44 21.09
N TRP A 551 44.11 -5.15 21.20
CA TRP A 551 44.49 -4.32 20.05
C TRP A 551 45.99 -4.04 19.95
N SER A 552 46.77 -4.33 20.99
CA SER A 552 48.23 -4.14 21.01
C SER A 552 49.02 -5.33 21.54
N ASP A 553 48.38 -6.48 21.75
CA ASP A 553 48.99 -7.70 22.30
C ASP A 553 49.83 -7.44 23.57
N ALA A 554 49.28 -6.61 24.46
CA ALA A 554 50.04 -6.02 25.56
C ALA A 554 50.39 -6.99 26.70
N GLY A 555 49.80 -8.19 26.74
CA GLY A 555 50.06 -9.21 27.77
C GLY A 555 49.80 -8.78 29.22
N LEU A 556 48.89 -7.82 29.44
CA LEU A 556 48.60 -7.25 30.76
C LEU A 556 47.68 -8.17 31.58
N THR A 557 47.87 -8.17 32.89
CA THR A 557 46.87 -8.72 33.83
C THR A 557 45.69 -7.74 33.94
N VAL A 558 44.45 -8.26 33.92
CA VAL A 558 43.22 -7.44 33.99
C VAL A 558 42.78 -7.27 35.45
N ASP A 559 43.56 -6.52 36.21
CA ASP A 559 43.39 -6.31 37.65
C ASP A 559 42.70 -4.97 38.00
N GLY A 560 42.54 -4.07 37.04
CA GLY A 560 42.00 -2.72 37.25
C GLY A 560 43.04 -1.72 37.77
N ASP A 561 44.31 -2.12 37.91
CA ASP A 561 45.41 -1.26 38.32
C ASP A 561 46.16 -0.74 37.09
N THR A 562 46.00 0.55 36.80
CA THR A 562 46.68 1.21 35.69
C THR A 562 48.10 1.61 36.07
N GLY A 563 48.93 0.63 36.45
CA GLY A 563 50.33 0.81 36.80
C GLY A 563 51.23 1.06 35.59
N PRO A 564 52.55 1.20 35.80
CA PRO A 564 53.50 1.57 34.74
C PRO A 564 53.47 0.67 33.51
N ASN A 565 53.19 -0.62 33.68
CA ASN A 565 53.11 -1.56 32.56
C ASN A 565 51.89 -1.30 31.66
N THR A 566 50.72 -1.04 32.26
CA THR A 566 49.51 -0.64 31.51
C THR A 566 49.72 0.68 30.78
N VAL A 567 50.42 1.63 31.40
CA VAL A 567 50.70 2.93 30.77
C VAL A 567 51.70 2.79 29.62
N LYS A 568 52.76 1.99 29.76
CA LYS A 568 53.70 1.72 28.66
C LYS A 568 52.99 1.06 27.48
N ALA A 569 52.06 0.14 27.74
CA ALA A 569 51.24 -0.48 26.71
C ALA A 569 50.35 0.56 26.01
N LEU A 570 49.67 1.43 26.77
CA LEU A 570 48.89 2.54 26.23
C LEU A 570 49.75 3.46 25.35
N GLN A 571 50.93 3.86 25.83
CA GLN A 571 51.82 4.75 25.08
C GLN A 571 52.26 4.11 23.75
N ARG A 572 52.63 2.81 23.73
CA ARG A 572 52.95 2.10 22.49
C ARG A 572 51.76 2.04 21.53
N HIS A 573 50.58 1.73 22.04
CA HIS A 573 49.35 1.69 21.25
C HIS A 573 49.06 3.06 20.62
N LEU A 574 49.16 4.14 21.40
CA LEU A 574 48.96 5.51 20.91
C LEU A 574 49.98 5.94 19.85
N MET A 575 51.24 5.50 19.96
CA MET A 575 52.25 5.76 18.93
C MET A 575 51.86 5.12 17.60
N LEU A 576 51.38 3.86 17.62
CA LEU A 576 50.91 3.16 16.41
C LEU A 576 49.68 3.85 15.81
N MET A 577 48.77 4.31 16.67
CA MET A 577 47.51 4.89 16.24
C MET A 577 47.61 6.33 15.75
N THR A 578 48.57 7.12 16.23
CA THR A 578 48.66 8.56 15.88
C THR A 578 49.92 8.92 15.10
N GLY A 579 50.93 8.04 15.06
CA GLY A 579 52.25 8.35 14.52
C GLY A 579 53.05 9.34 15.37
N THR A 580 52.56 9.75 16.54
CA THR A 580 53.31 10.62 17.45
C THR A 580 54.47 9.86 18.10
N LYS A 581 55.60 10.54 18.30
CA LYS A 581 56.71 10.01 19.11
C LYS A 581 56.41 10.26 20.59
N LEU A 582 55.99 9.23 21.30
CA LEU A 582 55.85 9.25 22.76
C LEU A 582 57.07 8.59 23.41
N THR A 583 57.48 9.12 24.56
CA THR A 583 58.41 8.41 25.46
C THR A 583 57.66 7.28 26.16
N ILE A 584 58.17 6.06 26.09
CA ILE A 584 57.59 4.88 26.77
C ILE A 584 58.13 4.79 28.21
N ASP A 585 57.70 5.71 29.07
CA ASP A 585 58.17 5.82 30.47
C ASP A 585 57.25 5.13 31.48
N GLY A 586 55.99 4.85 31.10
CA GLY A 586 54.99 4.30 32.01
C GLY A 586 54.34 5.33 32.94
N ALA A 587 54.53 6.63 32.68
CA ALA A 587 53.89 7.71 33.40
C ALA A 587 52.71 8.28 32.58
N TRP A 588 51.49 8.22 33.13
CA TRP A 588 50.32 8.77 32.43
C TRP A 588 50.23 10.27 32.71
N GLY A 589 50.98 11.05 31.94
CA GLY A 589 50.99 12.51 32.00
C GLY A 589 50.26 13.19 30.84
N ALA A 590 50.31 14.52 30.82
CA ALA A 590 49.61 15.35 29.84
C ALA A 590 49.98 15.03 28.37
N THR A 591 51.21 14.61 28.09
CA THR A 591 51.64 14.22 26.74
C THR A 591 50.97 12.92 26.26
N THR A 592 50.86 11.92 27.14
CA THR A 592 50.11 10.69 26.86
C THR A 592 48.63 10.99 26.69
N THR A 593 48.07 11.89 27.51
CA THR A 593 46.69 12.33 27.38
C THR A 593 46.42 13.08 26.08
N ARG A 594 47.31 13.98 25.63
CA ARG A 594 47.17 14.65 24.33
C ARG A 594 47.19 13.67 23.17
N ALA A 595 48.08 12.68 23.20
CA ALA A 595 48.11 11.63 22.18
C ALA A 595 46.84 10.77 22.22
N LEU A 596 46.31 10.48 23.41
CA LEU A 596 45.02 9.81 23.58
C LEU A 596 43.86 10.63 23.03
N GLN A 597 43.75 11.91 23.40
CA GLN A 597 42.76 12.84 22.86
C GLN A 597 42.85 12.95 21.33
N THR A 598 44.07 12.99 20.79
CA THR A 598 44.31 13.00 19.33
C THR A 598 43.85 11.69 18.68
N ALA A 599 44.19 10.53 19.27
CA ALA A 599 43.75 9.22 18.77
C ALA A 599 42.22 9.09 18.79
N LEU A 600 41.59 9.54 19.88
CA LEU A 600 40.14 9.55 20.07
C LEU A 600 39.44 10.47 19.05
N ASN A 601 39.94 11.68 18.84
CA ASN A 601 39.41 12.61 17.83
C ASN A 601 39.55 12.07 16.40
N GLN A 602 40.59 11.29 16.13
CA GLN A 602 40.80 10.66 14.82
C GLN A 602 39.99 9.37 14.64
N GLY A 603 39.27 8.90 15.66
CA GLY A 603 38.59 7.60 15.64
C GLY A 603 39.55 6.41 15.56
N ARG A 604 40.82 6.62 15.92
CA ARG A 604 41.91 5.64 15.83
C ARG A 604 42.28 5.11 17.20
N PHE A 605 41.38 5.00 18.18
CA PHE A 605 41.73 4.47 19.50
C PHE A 605 41.04 3.15 19.81
#